data_AF-A0A9D4CW78-F1
#
_entry.id   AF-A0A9D4CW78-F1
#
_cell.length_a   1.000
_cell.length_b   1.000
_cell.length_c   1.000
_cell.angle_alpha   90.00
_cell.angle_beta   90.00
_cell.angle_gamma   90.00
#
_symmetry.space_group_name_H-M   'P 1'
#
loop_
_entity.id
_entity.type
_entity.pdbx_description
1 polymer ?
#
loop_
_entity_poly.entity_id
_entity_poly.type
_entity_poly.pdbx_seq_one_letter_code
_entity_poly.pdbx_strand_id
1 'polypeptide(L)'
;MDTRVYPGHCRLLQERRAHTRFKQILNSLCDNGYGAVLLSSRLFLDECSASFTNPDVADLERAGPSIPGTFKGKLVFHVDRVPALRCHCPSILQRWAARTRHWPSPVIVQKVVSLGAYLTPVGFKGSDYKHMEWRMCFNTGETELVNNLNSTQTQVYVMLKMIVKDVLKPCKKEVTSYVIKNIVLWQAENNPQHNFYKRSFLYWLHDGLRDLKTAIVTQQLSYYMIPERNLMAASGLQEKQQSKWVADITDMMDEGPRVILRLQRIRQAVIASPEPMLFFSKIRMEIEMLGLEALHRIGQCNDEHDVILQEITRRQDEITMEVAQRMRIDGCAVNDLEDIFLRIVM
;
A
#
# COMPACT_ATOMS: atom_id res chain seq x y z
N MET A 1 4.87 -12.12 21.47
CA MET A 1 3.88 -12.11 20.38
C MET A 1 3.58 -13.56 19.99
N ASP A 2 2.32 -13.96 19.97
CA ASP A 2 1.90 -15.26 19.45
C ASP A 2 1.42 -15.10 18.00
N THR A 3 2.16 -15.64 17.04
CA THR A 3 1.87 -15.56 15.59
C THR A 3 1.45 -16.91 14.99
N ARG A 4 1.21 -17.93 15.83
CA ARG A 4 1.11 -19.33 15.39
C ARG A 4 -0.19 -19.66 14.64
N VAL A 5 -1.25 -18.88 14.83
CA VAL A 5 -2.57 -19.17 14.23
C VAL A 5 -2.79 -18.44 12.91
N TYR A 6 -2.41 -17.15 12.83
CA TYR A 6 -2.63 -16.32 11.65
C TYR A 6 -1.34 -15.60 11.26
N PRO A 7 -0.57 -16.10 10.28
CA PRO A 7 0.71 -15.50 9.89
C PRO A 7 0.59 -13.99 9.58
N GLY A 8 1.51 -13.22 10.15
CA GLY A 8 1.50 -11.76 10.06
C GLY A 8 0.46 -11.05 10.92
N HIS A 9 -0.27 -11.76 11.78
CA HIS A 9 -1.08 -11.18 12.85
C HIS A 9 -0.54 -11.62 14.21
N CYS A 10 -0.73 -10.79 15.23
CA CYS A 10 -0.32 -11.08 16.59
C CYS A 10 -1.24 -10.41 17.61
N ARG A 11 -1.25 -10.95 18.83
CA ARG A 11 -1.79 -10.28 20.02
C ARG A 11 -0.63 -9.67 20.83
N LEU A 12 -0.87 -8.49 21.39
CA LEU A 12 0.10 -7.74 22.17
C LEU A 12 -0.18 -7.92 23.66
N LEU A 13 0.72 -8.63 24.33
CA LEU A 13 0.69 -8.85 25.77
C LEU A 13 1.55 -7.80 26.48
N GLN A 14 1.02 -7.23 27.55
CA GLN A 14 1.75 -6.35 28.42
C GLN A 14 2.60 -7.16 29.40
N GLU A 15 3.92 -7.17 29.19
CA GLU A 15 4.86 -7.84 30.11
C GLU A 15 5.21 -7.00 31.34
N ARG A 16 5.17 -5.67 31.21
CA ARG A 16 5.44 -4.70 32.29
C ARG A 16 4.40 -3.59 32.25
N ARG A 17 4.13 -2.97 33.40
CA ARG A 17 3.24 -1.79 33.46
C ARG A 17 3.71 -0.76 32.42
N ALA A 18 2.76 -0.30 31.61
CA ALA A 18 3.03 0.58 30.50
C ALA A 18 3.28 1.98 31.07
N HIS A 19 4.55 2.36 31.14
CA HIS A 19 4.95 3.73 31.43
C HIS A 19 4.98 4.51 30.12
N THR A 20 3.80 4.93 29.66
CA THR A 20 3.64 5.69 28.42
C THR A 20 2.79 6.93 28.66
N ARG A 21 3.13 8.02 27.97
CA ARG A 21 2.31 9.25 27.95
C ARG A 21 1.16 9.16 26.94
N PHE A 22 1.16 8.13 26.09
CA PHE A 22 0.14 7.94 25.05
C PHE A 22 -1.14 7.37 25.67
N LYS A 23 -2.12 8.25 25.92
CA LYS A 23 -3.45 7.90 26.46
C LYS A 23 -4.15 6.84 25.62
N GLN A 24 -3.98 6.88 24.29
CA GLN A 24 -4.55 5.89 23.37
C GLN A 24 -4.08 4.47 23.69
N ILE A 25 -2.84 4.28 24.14
CA ILE A 25 -2.33 2.96 24.55
C ILE A 25 -2.93 2.56 25.90
N LEU A 26 -2.90 3.47 26.88
CA LEU A 26 -3.39 3.19 28.24
C LEU A 26 -4.89 2.85 28.26
N ASN A 27 -5.70 3.59 27.52
CA ASN A 27 -7.15 3.41 27.42
C ASN A 27 -7.55 2.13 26.67
N SER A 28 -6.61 1.53 25.94
CA SER A 28 -6.86 0.35 25.10
C SER A 28 -6.40 -0.96 25.76
N LEU A 29 -5.93 -0.91 27.00
CA LEU A 29 -5.51 -2.09 27.75
C LEU A 29 -6.74 -2.82 28.31
N CYS A 30 -6.81 -4.12 28.08
CA CYS A 30 -7.89 -4.99 28.55
C CYS A 30 -7.31 -6.17 29.34
N ASP A 31 -7.89 -6.45 30.51
CA ASP A 31 -7.64 -7.72 31.20
C ASP A 31 -8.39 -8.84 30.46
N ASN A 32 -7.70 -9.95 30.20
CA ASN A 32 -8.31 -11.11 29.56
C ASN A 32 -9.08 -12.02 30.53
N GLY A 33 -9.21 -11.63 31.80
CA GLY A 33 -9.89 -12.40 32.85
C GLY A 33 -9.03 -13.53 33.45
N TYR A 34 -7.84 -13.76 32.90
CA TYR A 34 -6.87 -14.76 33.35
C TYR A 34 -5.59 -14.12 33.91
N GLY A 35 -5.66 -12.82 34.27
CA GLY A 35 -4.54 -12.07 34.85
C GLY A 35 -3.52 -11.56 33.84
N ALA A 36 -3.81 -11.66 32.54
CA ALA A 36 -2.95 -11.13 31.48
C ALA A 36 -3.59 -9.89 30.85
N VAL A 37 -2.82 -8.80 30.76
CA VAL A 37 -3.30 -7.56 30.15
C VAL A 37 -2.87 -7.50 28.68
N LEU A 38 -3.84 -7.35 27.79
CA LEU A 38 -3.67 -7.29 26.34
C LEU A 38 -3.97 -5.88 25.83
N LEU A 39 -3.32 -5.47 24.74
CA LEU A 39 -3.65 -4.24 24.05
C LEU A 39 -4.69 -4.50 22.95
N SER A 40 -5.91 -4.00 23.13
CA SER A 40 -6.99 -4.11 22.15
C SER A 40 -6.71 -3.25 20.93
N SER A 41 -6.68 -3.87 19.75
CA SER A 41 -6.57 -3.13 18.49
C SER A 41 -7.83 -2.32 18.21
N ARG A 42 -9.01 -2.84 18.56
CA ARG A 42 -10.27 -2.12 18.35
C ARG A 42 -10.36 -0.85 19.18
N LEU A 43 -10.13 -0.95 20.49
CA LEU A 43 -10.16 0.22 21.37
C LEU A 43 -9.10 1.25 20.94
N PHE A 44 -7.90 0.78 20.57
CA PHE A 44 -6.84 1.66 20.10
C PHE A 44 -7.23 2.44 18.85
N LEU A 45 -7.88 1.78 17.89
CA LEU A 45 -8.35 2.45 16.68
C LEU A 45 -9.48 3.44 16.97
N ASP A 46 -10.37 3.13 17.92
CA ASP A 46 -11.46 4.02 18.33
C ASP A 46 -10.92 5.27 19.06
N GLU A 47 -9.96 5.11 19.97
CA GLU A 47 -9.25 6.20 20.64
C GLU A 47 -8.48 7.09 19.65
N CYS A 48 -7.78 6.49 18.68
CA CYS A 48 -7.12 7.23 17.61
C CYS A 48 -8.15 8.00 16.77
N SER A 49 -9.25 7.35 16.39
CA SER A 49 -10.29 7.99 15.58
C SER A 49 -10.89 9.19 16.29
N ALA A 50 -11.22 9.08 17.58
CA ALA A 50 -11.75 10.18 18.38
C ALA A 50 -10.76 11.36 18.47
N SER A 51 -9.45 11.08 18.47
CA SER A 51 -8.41 12.10 18.49
C SER A 51 -8.23 12.82 17.14
N PHE A 52 -8.62 12.19 16.03
CA PHE A 52 -8.39 12.71 14.67
C PHE A 52 -9.66 13.19 13.95
N THR A 53 -10.86 12.93 14.49
CA THR A 53 -12.12 13.42 13.92
C THR A 53 -12.19 14.94 14.01
N ASN A 54 -12.05 15.60 12.86
CA ASN A 54 -12.51 16.96 12.65
C ASN A 54 -14.06 16.92 12.53
N PRO A 55 -14.83 17.75 13.25
CA PRO A 55 -16.30 17.76 13.19
C PRO A 55 -16.90 17.85 11.76
N ASP A 56 -16.14 18.35 10.79
CA ASP A 56 -16.56 18.46 9.38
C ASP A 56 -16.55 17.13 8.57
N VAL A 57 -16.13 16.00 9.15
CA VAL A 57 -15.83 14.74 8.42
C VAL A 57 -16.60 13.53 8.99
N ALA A 58 -17.67 13.77 9.77
CA ALA A 58 -18.40 12.76 10.52
C ALA A 58 -19.05 11.65 9.67
N ASP A 59 -19.24 11.86 8.36
CA ASP A 59 -20.04 10.98 7.49
C ASP A 59 -19.24 10.00 6.62
N LEU A 60 -17.91 9.92 6.75
CA LEU A 60 -17.11 8.96 5.98
C LEU A 60 -17.02 7.60 6.69
N GLU A 61 -17.65 6.57 6.11
CA GLU A 61 -17.56 5.19 6.62
C GLU A 61 -16.11 4.70 6.70
N ARG A 62 -15.72 4.19 7.88
CA ARG A 62 -14.37 3.69 8.15
C ARG A 62 -14.10 2.36 7.41
N ALA A 63 -13.15 2.36 6.47
CA ALA A 63 -12.82 1.18 5.67
C ALA A 63 -11.56 0.44 6.15
N GLY A 64 -11.69 -0.40 7.19
CA GLY A 64 -10.59 -1.17 7.76
C GLY A 64 -9.81 -0.37 8.81
N PRO A 65 -8.46 -0.41 8.85
CA PRO A 65 -7.68 0.34 9.84
C PRO A 65 -7.46 1.82 9.46
N SER A 66 -7.96 2.29 8.31
CA SER A 66 -7.79 3.70 7.93
C SER A 66 -8.85 4.56 8.60
N ILE A 67 -8.42 5.75 9.03
CA ILE A 67 -9.24 6.86 9.49
C ILE A 67 -9.23 7.86 8.33
N PRO A 68 -10.36 8.01 7.61
CA PRO A 68 -10.43 8.95 6.52
C PRO A 68 -10.31 10.37 7.05
N GLY A 69 -9.60 11.21 6.32
CA GLY A 69 -9.48 12.63 6.60
C GLY A 69 -9.48 13.42 5.30
N THR A 70 -9.89 14.67 5.39
CA THR A 70 -9.85 15.61 4.27
C THR A 70 -9.04 16.82 4.70
N PHE A 71 -8.04 17.16 3.91
CA PHE A 71 -7.29 18.40 4.07
C PHE A 71 -7.84 19.40 3.06
N LYS A 72 -8.42 20.49 3.57
CA LYS A 72 -8.96 21.60 2.76
C LYS A 72 -7.94 22.74 2.74
N GLY A 73 -7.20 22.85 1.63
CA GLY A 73 -6.33 23.99 1.31
C GLY A 73 -6.81 24.70 0.03
N LYS A 74 -5.89 25.22 -0.79
CA LYS A 74 -6.22 25.63 -2.18
C LYS A 74 -6.71 24.45 -3.04
N LEU A 75 -6.34 23.23 -2.65
CA LEU A 75 -6.75 21.95 -3.22
C LEU A 75 -7.37 21.09 -2.10
N VAL A 76 -8.25 20.16 -2.47
CA VAL A 76 -8.90 19.25 -1.51
C VAL A 76 -8.28 17.86 -1.64
N PHE A 77 -7.61 17.40 -0.58
CA PHE A 77 -7.00 16.08 -0.55
C PHE A 77 -7.71 15.16 0.43
N HIS A 78 -8.14 13.99 -0.07
CA HIS A 78 -8.55 12.88 0.78
C HIS A 78 -7.33 12.07 1.20
N VAL A 79 -7.20 11.81 2.50
CA VAL A 79 -6.08 11.06 3.07
C VAL A 79 -6.62 9.96 3.96
N ASP A 80 -6.12 8.74 3.75
CA ASP A 80 -6.34 7.61 4.64
C ASP A 80 -5.22 7.55 5.68
N ARG A 81 -5.53 7.91 6.94
CA ARG A 81 -4.56 7.81 8.04
C ARG A 81 -4.66 6.42 8.66
N VAL A 82 -3.57 5.67 8.69
CA VAL A 82 -3.54 4.35 9.34
C VAL A 82 -2.69 4.45 10.60
N PRO A 83 -3.28 4.48 11.80
CA PRO A 83 -2.51 4.48 13.03
C PRO A 83 -1.74 3.16 13.14
N ALA A 84 -0.49 3.24 13.58
CA ALA A 84 0.38 2.08 13.67
C ALA A 84 1.36 2.21 14.82
N LEU A 85 1.68 1.08 15.45
CA LEU A 85 2.72 0.98 16.47
C LEU A 85 4.01 0.48 15.85
N ARG A 86 5.13 1.15 16.13
CA ARG A 86 6.45 0.63 15.72
C ARG A 86 6.71 -0.68 16.47
N CYS A 87 7.19 -1.67 15.73
CA CYS A 87 7.43 -3.02 16.25
C CYS A 87 8.82 -3.49 15.86
N HIS A 88 9.51 -4.11 16.82
CA HIS A 88 10.76 -4.80 16.57
C HIS A 88 10.46 -6.30 16.38
N CYS A 89 10.58 -6.80 15.15
CA CYS A 89 10.33 -8.20 14.80
C CYS A 89 11.54 -8.85 14.10
N PRO A 90 12.69 -8.96 14.79
CA PRO A 90 13.95 -9.38 14.18
C PRO A 90 13.86 -10.78 13.57
N SER A 91 13.12 -11.71 14.19
CA SER A 91 12.96 -13.07 13.68
C SER A 91 12.33 -13.13 12.28
N ILE A 92 11.35 -12.27 12.00
CA ILE A 92 10.66 -12.23 10.70
C ILE A 92 11.57 -11.58 9.66
N LEU A 93 12.16 -10.43 10.00
CA LEU A 93 13.05 -9.70 9.09
C LEU A 93 14.32 -10.49 8.78
N GLN A 94 14.89 -11.21 9.74
CA GLN A 94 16.04 -12.08 9.52
C GLN A 94 15.70 -13.28 8.64
N ARG A 95 14.54 -13.92 8.84
CA ARG A 95 14.08 -15.00 7.96
C ARG A 95 13.87 -14.51 6.53
N TRP A 96 13.27 -13.33 6.38
CA TRP A 96 13.12 -12.68 5.08
C TRP A 96 14.49 -12.33 4.46
N ALA A 97 15.43 -11.83 5.26
CA ALA A 97 16.78 -11.47 4.81
C ALA A 97 17.59 -12.68 4.35
N ALA A 98 17.41 -13.83 5.02
CA ALA A 98 18.15 -15.07 4.78
C ALA A 98 17.71 -15.83 3.51
N ARG A 99 16.70 -15.36 2.78
CA ARG A 99 16.29 -16.00 1.52
C ARG A 99 17.41 -15.94 0.48
N THR A 100 17.63 -17.06 -0.20
CA THR A 100 18.52 -17.13 -1.36
C THR A 100 17.89 -16.41 -2.55
N ARG A 101 18.50 -15.33 -3.02
CA ARG A 101 17.99 -14.48 -4.10
C ARG A 101 19.07 -13.63 -4.75
N HIS A 102 18.79 -13.16 -5.96
CA HIS A 102 19.64 -12.21 -6.70
C HIS A 102 19.13 -10.77 -6.60
N TRP A 103 17.83 -10.60 -6.38
CA TRP A 103 17.18 -9.32 -6.16
C TRP A 103 16.32 -9.39 -4.88
N PRO A 104 16.27 -8.32 -4.07
CA PRO A 104 17.06 -7.09 -4.21
C PRO A 104 18.54 -7.31 -3.83
N SER A 105 19.39 -6.31 -4.06
CA SER A 105 20.81 -6.42 -3.68
C SER A 105 20.99 -6.55 -2.15
N PRO A 106 22.10 -7.13 -1.67
CA PRO A 106 22.35 -7.29 -0.23
C PRO A 106 22.28 -5.97 0.57
N VAL A 107 22.68 -4.85 -0.04
CA VAL A 107 22.59 -3.51 0.57
C VAL A 107 21.14 -3.12 0.81
N ILE A 108 20.26 -3.35 -0.17
CA ILE A 108 18.83 -3.07 -0.04
C ILE A 108 18.18 -4.03 0.95
N VAL A 109 18.59 -5.31 0.99
CA VAL A 109 18.13 -6.25 2.02
C VAL A 109 18.44 -5.72 3.42
N GLN A 110 19.67 -5.29 3.68
CA GLN A 110 20.06 -4.73 4.98
C GLN A 110 19.28 -3.45 5.31
N LYS A 111 19.09 -2.57 4.33
CA LYS A 111 18.28 -1.35 4.49
C LYS A 111 16.85 -1.69 4.88
N VAL A 112 16.18 -2.61 4.18
CA VAL A 112 14.83 -3.06 4.51
C VAL A 112 14.73 -3.62 5.94
N VAL A 113 15.72 -4.42 6.37
CA VAL A 113 15.77 -4.93 7.75
C VAL A 113 15.90 -3.79 8.77
N SER A 114 16.72 -2.78 8.49
CA SER A 114 16.95 -1.65 9.38
C SER A 114 15.72 -0.73 9.55
N LEU A 115 14.85 -0.67 8.54
CA LEU A 115 13.62 0.14 8.57
C LEU A 115 12.59 -0.41 9.56
N GLY A 116 12.69 -1.68 9.94
CA GLY A 116 11.86 -2.32 10.95
C GLY A 116 10.45 -2.63 10.45
N ALA A 117 9.50 -2.72 11.39
CA ALA A 117 8.12 -3.07 11.11
C ALA A 117 7.14 -2.24 11.93
N TYR A 118 5.87 -2.35 11.55
CA TYR A 118 4.76 -1.67 12.17
C TYR A 118 3.62 -2.64 12.43
N LEU A 119 2.77 -2.30 13.38
CA LEU A 119 1.56 -3.03 13.74
C LEU A 119 0.36 -2.12 13.52
N THR A 120 -0.53 -2.53 12.63
CA THR A 120 -1.79 -1.82 12.36
C THR A 120 -2.93 -2.47 13.15
N PRO A 121 -3.90 -1.69 13.66
CA PRO A 121 -4.97 -2.20 14.50
C PRO A 121 -6.08 -2.84 13.65
N VAL A 122 -5.76 -3.97 13.04
CA VAL A 122 -6.70 -4.79 12.28
C VAL A 122 -6.40 -6.26 12.53
N GLY A 123 -7.41 -6.99 12.97
CA GLY A 123 -7.32 -8.42 13.18
C GLY A 123 -7.57 -9.24 11.92
N PHE A 124 -7.30 -10.54 12.02
CA PHE A 124 -7.54 -11.46 10.94
C PHE A 124 -9.04 -11.66 10.71
N LYS A 125 -9.46 -11.63 9.43
CA LYS A 125 -10.87 -11.82 9.05
C LYS A 125 -11.26 -13.26 9.30
N GLY A 126 -12.13 -13.50 10.29
CA GLY A 126 -12.56 -14.83 10.72
C GLY A 126 -11.95 -15.30 12.04
N SER A 127 -11.08 -14.50 12.67
CA SER A 127 -10.64 -14.75 14.04
C SER A 127 -11.70 -14.30 15.04
N ASP A 128 -11.97 -15.14 16.05
CA ASP A 128 -12.81 -14.79 17.21
C ASP A 128 -12.19 -13.63 18.02
N TYR A 129 -10.86 -13.50 17.97
CA TYR A 129 -10.10 -12.48 18.69
C TYR A 129 -9.68 -11.30 17.80
N LYS A 130 -10.31 -11.11 16.63
CA LYS A 130 -9.96 -10.04 15.67
C LYS A 130 -9.89 -8.62 16.27
N HIS A 131 -10.61 -8.36 17.35
CA HIS A 131 -10.64 -7.07 18.06
C HIS A 131 -9.44 -6.84 19.00
N MET A 132 -8.64 -7.89 19.26
CA MET A 132 -7.39 -7.86 20.03
C MET A 132 -6.14 -8.06 19.15
N GLU A 133 -6.35 -8.41 17.89
CA GLU A 133 -5.26 -8.75 16.97
C GLU A 133 -4.76 -7.53 16.20
N TRP A 134 -3.46 -7.55 15.95
CA TRP A 134 -2.71 -6.54 15.25
C TRP A 134 -2.06 -7.16 14.02
N ARG A 135 -2.04 -6.42 12.91
CA ARG A 135 -1.43 -6.89 11.66
C ARG A 135 -0.08 -6.25 11.43
N MET A 136 0.92 -7.10 11.22
CA MET A 136 2.26 -6.70 10.85
C MET A 136 2.29 -6.11 9.45
N CYS A 137 2.98 -4.99 9.34
CA CYS A 137 3.12 -4.18 8.13
C CYS A 137 4.58 -3.75 7.99
N PHE A 138 5.09 -3.78 6.77
CA PHE A 138 6.47 -3.42 6.44
C PHE A 138 6.48 -2.34 5.37
N ASN A 139 5.53 -1.40 5.43
CA ASN A 139 5.29 -0.39 4.40
C ASN A 139 6.57 0.37 3.98
N THR A 140 7.40 0.80 4.93
CA THR A 140 8.66 1.48 4.63
C THR A 140 9.63 0.58 3.86
N GLY A 141 9.81 -0.66 4.29
CA GLY A 141 10.61 -1.66 3.59
C GLY A 141 10.04 -2.04 2.23
N GLU A 142 8.72 -2.18 2.11
CA GLU A 142 8.03 -2.43 0.85
C GLU A 142 8.22 -1.28 -0.14
N THR A 143 8.18 -0.03 0.32
CA THR A 143 8.42 1.12 -0.55
C THR A 143 9.88 1.17 -1.01
N GLU A 144 10.82 0.86 -0.12
CA GLU A 144 12.23 0.72 -0.50
C GLU A 144 12.41 -0.33 -1.60
N LEU A 145 11.73 -1.47 -1.50
CA LEU A 145 11.76 -2.52 -2.52
C LEU A 145 11.19 -2.04 -3.86
N VAL A 146 10.02 -1.37 -3.84
CA VAL A 146 9.40 -0.84 -5.06
C VAL A 146 10.28 0.22 -5.73
N ASN A 147 10.94 1.07 -4.95
CA ASN A 147 11.85 2.10 -5.45
C ASN A 147 13.13 1.53 -6.08
N ASN A 148 13.48 0.28 -5.75
CA ASN A 148 14.63 -0.43 -6.31
C ASN A 148 14.24 -1.44 -7.41
N LEU A 149 13.01 -1.35 -7.92
CA LEU A 149 12.64 -2.00 -9.18
C LEU A 149 13.32 -1.28 -10.35
N ASN A 150 13.74 -2.04 -11.36
CA ASN A 150 14.23 -1.45 -12.60
C ASN A 150 13.08 -0.91 -13.47
N SER A 151 13.41 -0.15 -14.51
CA SER A 151 12.43 0.53 -15.35
C SER A 151 11.39 -0.42 -15.96
N THR A 152 11.78 -1.63 -16.39
CA THR A 152 10.85 -2.61 -16.97
C THR A 152 9.92 -3.19 -15.91
N GLN A 153 10.42 -3.51 -14.72
CA GLN A 153 9.60 -3.99 -13.60
C GLN A 153 8.61 -2.93 -13.13
N THR A 154 9.02 -1.66 -13.03
CA THR A 154 8.13 -0.54 -12.69
C THR A 154 7.02 -0.38 -13.73
N GLN A 155 7.34 -0.50 -15.02
CA GLN A 155 6.34 -0.46 -16.09
C GLN A 155 5.31 -1.59 -15.95
N VAL A 156 5.76 -2.81 -15.67
CA VAL A 156 4.88 -3.96 -15.43
C VAL A 156 3.97 -3.69 -14.22
N TYR A 157 4.54 -3.18 -13.12
CA TYR A 157 3.77 -2.84 -11.92
C TYR A 157 2.65 -1.83 -12.17
N VAL A 158 2.97 -0.73 -12.86
CA VAL A 158 1.98 0.31 -13.21
C VAL A 158 0.91 -0.27 -14.12
N MET A 159 1.29 -1.04 -15.13
CA MET A 159 0.37 -1.57 -16.13
C MET A 159 -0.58 -2.62 -15.54
N LEU A 160 -0.08 -3.53 -14.70
CA LEU A 160 -0.94 -4.47 -13.97
C LEU A 160 -1.92 -3.75 -13.05
N LYS A 161 -1.50 -2.67 -12.36
CA LYS A 161 -2.41 -1.85 -11.55
C LYS A 161 -3.53 -1.23 -12.38
N MET A 162 -3.20 -0.69 -13.55
CA MET A 162 -4.19 -0.11 -14.46
C MET A 162 -5.16 -1.17 -14.98
N ILE A 163 -4.66 -2.34 -15.38
CA ILE A 163 -5.48 -3.46 -15.82
C ILE A 163 -6.47 -3.90 -14.74
N VAL A 164 -6.00 -4.13 -13.51
CA VAL A 164 -6.88 -4.51 -12.40
C VAL A 164 -7.98 -3.46 -12.21
N LYS A 165 -7.64 -2.19 -12.30
CA LYS A 165 -8.60 -1.13 -12.03
C LYS A 165 -9.58 -0.89 -13.17
N ASP A 166 -9.13 -0.93 -14.43
CA ASP A 166 -9.94 -0.61 -15.61
C ASP A 166 -10.71 -1.83 -16.14
N VAL A 167 -10.17 -3.04 -15.96
CA VAL A 167 -10.78 -4.28 -16.48
C VAL A 167 -11.50 -5.04 -15.37
N LEU A 168 -10.79 -5.36 -14.28
CA LEU A 168 -11.41 -6.15 -13.21
C LEU A 168 -12.40 -5.33 -12.38
N LYS A 169 -12.14 -4.02 -12.20
CA LYS A 169 -13.01 -3.08 -11.45
C LYS A 169 -13.48 -3.67 -10.10
N PRO A 170 -12.56 -4.05 -9.20
CA PRO A 170 -12.90 -4.65 -7.91
C PRO A 170 -13.74 -3.71 -7.05
N CYS A 171 -14.81 -4.25 -6.45
CA CYS A 171 -15.78 -3.47 -5.67
C CYS A 171 -15.50 -3.50 -4.15
N LYS A 172 -14.92 -4.58 -3.63
CA LYS A 172 -14.76 -4.82 -2.18
C LYS A 172 -13.32 -5.24 -1.80
N LYS A 173 -12.32 -4.55 -2.38
CA LYS A 173 -10.88 -4.75 -2.11
C LYS A 173 -10.41 -6.21 -2.32
N GLU A 174 -11.07 -6.97 -3.19
CA GLU A 174 -10.77 -8.39 -3.43
C GLU A 174 -9.40 -8.57 -4.10
N VAL A 175 -9.11 -7.71 -5.09
CA VAL A 175 -7.79 -7.57 -5.72
C VAL A 175 -7.40 -6.10 -5.62
N THR A 176 -6.28 -5.82 -4.96
CA THR A 176 -5.84 -4.45 -4.69
C THR A 176 -4.48 -4.17 -5.30
N SER A 177 -4.06 -2.90 -5.32
CA SER A 177 -2.68 -2.53 -5.63
C SER A 177 -1.64 -3.24 -4.75
N TYR A 178 -2.05 -3.71 -3.56
CA TYR A 178 -1.21 -4.51 -2.67
C TYR A 178 -0.97 -5.93 -3.18
N VAL A 179 -2.01 -6.58 -3.75
CA VAL A 179 -1.88 -7.89 -4.42
C VAL A 179 -0.91 -7.76 -5.60
N ILE A 180 -1.12 -6.77 -6.46
CA ILE A 180 -0.26 -6.54 -7.63
C ILE A 180 1.19 -6.23 -7.24
N LYS A 181 1.40 -5.43 -6.18
CA LYS A 181 2.75 -5.16 -5.67
C LYS A 181 3.48 -6.46 -5.33
N ASN A 182 2.81 -7.38 -4.64
CA ASN A 182 3.41 -8.65 -4.23
C ASN A 182 3.72 -9.56 -5.41
N ILE A 183 2.86 -9.61 -6.43
CA ILE A 183 3.16 -10.34 -7.68
C ILE A 183 4.47 -9.84 -8.29
N VAL A 184 4.62 -8.52 -8.46
CA VAL A 184 5.83 -7.94 -9.08
C VAL A 184 7.07 -8.16 -8.22
N LEU A 185 6.98 -8.06 -6.89
CA LEU A 185 8.10 -8.34 -5.99
C LEU A 185 8.56 -9.80 -6.09
N TRP A 186 7.62 -10.75 -6.17
CA TRP A 186 7.95 -12.15 -6.39
C TRP A 186 8.55 -12.40 -7.77
N GLN A 187 8.01 -11.78 -8.82
CA GLN A 187 8.60 -11.88 -10.16
C GLN A 187 10.02 -11.34 -10.20
N ALA A 188 10.28 -10.21 -9.55
CA ALA A 188 11.61 -9.61 -9.47
C ALA A 188 12.59 -10.53 -8.69
N GLU A 189 12.17 -11.15 -7.59
CA GLU A 189 13.04 -12.05 -6.81
C GLU A 189 13.31 -13.39 -7.53
N ASN A 190 12.29 -13.97 -8.17
CA ASN A 190 12.35 -15.31 -8.75
C ASN A 190 13.07 -15.38 -10.10
N ASN A 191 13.36 -14.23 -10.73
CA ASN A 191 13.90 -14.19 -12.08
C ASN A 191 15.23 -13.41 -12.16
N PRO A 192 16.16 -13.80 -13.04
CA PRO A 192 17.39 -13.06 -13.27
C PRO A 192 17.13 -11.62 -13.73
N GLN A 193 17.82 -10.65 -13.11
CA GLN A 193 17.57 -9.23 -13.37
C GLN A 193 17.85 -8.80 -14.82
N HIS A 194 18.81 -9.46 -15.49
CA HIS A 194 19.14 -9.16 -16.88
C HIS A 194 18.02 -9.51 -17.88
N ASN A 195 17.02 -10.31 -17.46
CA ASN A 195 15.87 -10.61 -18.30
C ASN A 195 14.84 -9.47 -18.33
N PHE A 196 14.93 -8.49 -17.43
CA PHE A 196 14.04 -7.33 -17.38
C PHE A 196 14.63 -6.15 -18.15
N TYR A 197 14.50 -6.19 -19.48
CA TYR A 197 14.92 -5.12 -20.39
C TYR A 197 13.74 -4.60 -21.21
N LYS A 198 13.86 -3.40 -21.79
CA LYS A 198 12.75 -2.68 -22.44
C LYS A 198 11.89 -3.52 -23.41
N ARG A 199 12.52 -4.37 -24.25
CA ARG A 199 11.77 -5.20 -25.22
C ARG A 199 11.09 -6.42 -24.60
N SER A 200 11.47 -6.83 -23.38
CA SER A 200 10.84 -7.91 -22.62
C SER A 200 9.58 -7.49 -21.87
N PHE A 201 9.24 -6.18 -21.86
CA PHE A 201 8.11 -5.65 -21.10
C PHE A 201 6.79 -6.42 -21.31
N LEU A 202 6.42 -6.70 -22.57
CA LEU A 202 5.18 -7.42 -22.87
C LEU A 202 5.19 -8.86 -22.35
N TYR A 203 6.34 -9.53 -22.39
CA TYR A 203 6.50 -10.86 -21.83
C TYR A 203 6.24 -10.84 -20.33
N TRP A 204 6.86 -9.91 -19.60
CA TRP A 204 6.68 -9.80 -18.15
C TRP A 204 5.29 -9.33 -17.74
N LEU A 205 4.65 -8.48 -18.55
CA LEU A 205 3.25 -8.12 -18.33
C LEU A 205 2.34 -9.34 -18.45
N HIS A 206 2.53 -10.15 -19.50
CA HIS A 206 1.77 -11.39 -19.69
C HIS A 206 2.04 -12.40 -18.57
N ASP A 207 3.29 -12.55 -18.15
CA ASP A 207 3.69 -13.37 -17.01
C ASP A 207 2.99 -12.92 -15.70
N GLY A 208 2.92 -11.61 -15.46
CA GLY A 208 2.23 -11.05 -14.30
C GLY A 208 0.72 -11.24 -14.33
N LEU A 209 0.10 -11.21 -15.52
CA LEU A 209 -1.31 -11.55 -15.71
C LEU A 209 -1.58 -13.02 -15.42
N ARG A 210 -0.69 -13.92 -15.86
CA ARG A 210 -0.74 -15.35 -15.52
C ARG A 210 -0.67 -15.54 -14.01
N ASP A 211 0.27 -14.89 -13.33
CA ASP A 211 0.43 -15.00 -11.88
C ASP A 211 -0.80 -14.46 -11.13
N LEU A 212 -1.38 -13.35 -11.60
CA LEU A 212 -2.64 -12.82 -11.08
C LEU A 212 -3.80 -13.80 -11.28
N LYS A 213 -3.95 -14.38 -12.47
CA LYS A 213 -4.97 -15.41 -12.77
C LYS A 213 -4.80 -16.61 -11.84
N THR A 214 -3.58 -17.11 -11.68
CA THR A 214 -3.27 -18.22 -10.77
C THR A 214 -3.64 -17.86 -9.33
N ALA A 215 -3.31 -16.67 -8.85
CA ALA A 215 -3.67 -16.23 -7.51
C ALA A 215 -5.19 -16.15 -7.31
N ILE A 216 -5.94 -15.68 -8.31
CA ILE A 216 -7.40 -15.64 -8.30
C ILE A 216 -8.00 -17.05 -8.32
N VAL A 217 -7.55 -17.94 -9.19
CA VAL A 217 -8.09 -19.31 -9.30
C VAL A 217 -7.81 -20.11 -8.04
N THR A 218 -6.56 -20.11 -7.58
CA THR A 218 -6.14 -20.90 -6.42
C THR A 218 -6.54 -20.27 -5.09
N GLN A 219 -6.96 -19.00 -5.10
CA GLN A 219 -7.14 -18.20 -3.89
C GLN A 219 -5.87 -18.18 -3.01
N GLN A 220 -4.69 -18.21 -3.65
CA GLN A 220 -3.38 -18.20 -2.97
C GLN A 220 -2.45 -17.14 -3.55
N LEU A 221 -1.93 -16.26 -2.70
CA LEU A 221 -0.76 -15.43 -2.99
C LEU A 221 0.02 -15.20 -1.70
N SER A 222 1.25 -15.69 -1.66
CA SER A 222 2.15 -15.47 -0.52
C SER A 222 2.49 -14.00 -0.38
N TYR A 223 2.39 -13.46 0.83
CA TYR A 223 2.86 -12.11 1.13
C TYR A 223 4.40 -12.08 1.05
N TYR A 224 4.96 -11.12 0.31
CA TYR A 224 6.38 -11.08 0.02
C TYR A 224 7.27 -10.96 1.27
N MET A 225 6.82 -10.25 2.32
CA MET A 225 7.61 -10.11 3.56
C MET A 225 7.41 -11.28 4.54
N ILE A 226 6.25 -11.94 4.49
CA ILE A 226 5.90 -13.10 5.33
C ILE A 226 5.23 -14.14 4.42
N PRO A 227 5.99 -15.03 3.75
CA PRO A 227 5.44 -15.94 2.74
C PRO A 227 4.31 -16.84 3.26
N GLU A 228 4.33 -17.15 4.56
CA GLU A 228 3.31 -17.96 5.23
C GLU A 228 1.93 -17.26 5.28
N ARG A 229 1.87 -15.94 5.05
CA ARG A 229 0.63 -15.18 5.01
C ARG A 229 0.05 -15.14 3.60
N ASN A 230 -1.11 -15.76 3.39
CA ASN A 230 -1.85 -15.67 2.14
C ASN A 230 -2.65 -14.35 2.05
N LEU A 231 -2.43 -13.58 0.98
CA LEU A 231 -3.12 -12.32 0.69
C LEU A 231 -4.53 -12.50 0.11
N MET A 232 -4.80 -13.62 -0.55
CA MET A 232 -6.09 -13.91 -1.18
C MET A 232 -7.11 -14.49 -0.19
N ALA A 233 -6.66 -15.06 0.94
CA ALA A 233 -7.51 -15.70 1.95
C ALA A 233 -8.61 -14.80 2.51
N ALA A 234 -8.36 -13.49 2.62
CA ALA A 234 -9.32 -12.53 3.18
C ALA A 234 -10.17 -11.81 2.11
N SER A 235 -9.94 -12.08 0.83
CA SER A 235 -10.55 -11.35 -0.30
C SER A 235 -12.08 -11.44 -0.30
N GLY A 236 -12.65 -12.56 0.15
CA GLY A 236 -14.09 -12.80 0.10
C GLY A 236 -14.63 -12.81 -1.33
N LEU A 237 -13.78 -13.18 -2.30
CA LEU A 237 -14.13 -13.20 -3.71
C LEU A 237 -15.25 -14.21 -3.98
N GLN A 238 -16.36 -13.72 -4.53
CA GLN A 238 -17.48 -14.58 -4.92
C GLN A 238 -17.13 -15.37 -6.20
N GLU A 239 -17.59 -16.62 -6.28
CA GLU A 239 -17.32 -17.51 -7.40
C GLU A 239 -17.72 -16.92 -8.77
N LYS A 240 -18.88 -16.26 -8.85
CA LYS A 240 -19.32 -15.57 -10.08
C LYS A 240 -18.34 -14.47 -10.52
N GLN A 241 -17.82 -13.71 -9.57
CA GLN A 241 -16.86 -12.63 -9.83
C GLN A 241 -15.48 -13.19 -10.20
N GLN A 242 -15.08 -14.28 -9.55
CA GLN A 242 -13.87 -15.04 -9.86
C GLN A 242 -13.89 -15.53 -11.31
N SER A 243 -14.94 -16.25 -11.71
CA SER A 243 -15.09 -16.79 -13.07
C SER A 243 -15.07 -15.70 -14.12
N LYS A 244 -15.74 -14.57 -13.86
CA LYS A 244 -15.70 -13.40 -14.74
C LYS A 244 -14.28 -12.87 -14.91
N TRP A 245 -13.55 -12.62 -13.82
CA TRP A 245 -12.18 -12.09 -13.90
C TRP A 245 -11.20 -13.07 -14.54
N VAL A 246 -11.38 -14.37 -14.31
CA VAL A 246 -10.57 -15.38 -14.96
C VAL A 246 -10.80 -15.36 -16.48
N ALA A 247 -12.04 -15.19 -16.94
CA ALA A 247 -12.35 -15.01 -18.36
C ALA A 247 -11.73 -13.70 -18.89
N ASP A 248 -11.98 -12.56 -18.23
CA ASP A 248 -11.45 -11.25 -18.64
C ASP A 248 -9.91 -11.25 -18.77
N ILE A 249 -9.20 -11.91 -17.84
CA ILE A 249 -7.73 -12.04 -17.90
C ILE A 249 -7.31 -13.01 -19.02
N THR A 250 -8.07 -14.09 -19.25
CA THR A 250 -7.75 -15.04 -20.33
C THR A 250 -7.90 -14.39 -21.69
N ASP A 251 -9.02 -13.71 -21.93
CA ASP A 251 -9.26 -12.96 -23.16
C ASP A 251 -8.17 -11.90 -23.38
N MET A 252 -7.73 -11.23 -22.30
CA MET A 252 -6.63 -10.27 -22.35
C MET A 252 -5.30 -10.91 -22.79
N MET A 253 -4.99 -12.08 -22.25
CA MET A 253 -3.78 -12.83 -22.60
C MET A 253 -3.83 -13.31 -24.06
N ASP A 254 -4.99 -13.74 -24.53
CA ASP A 254 -5.21 -14.25 -25.90
C ASP A 254 -5.21 -13.13 -26.96
N GLU A 255 -5.83 -11.98 -26.67
CA GLU A 255 -5.81 -10.80 -27.54
C GLU A 255 -4.42 -10.13 -27.62
N GLY A 256 -3.54 -10.42 -26.66
CA GLY A 256 -2.21 -9.86 -26.55
C GLY A 256 -2.22 -8.34 -26.32
N PRO A 257 -1.20 -7.59 -26.78
CA PRO A 257 -1.02 -6.18 -26.43
C PRO A 257 -2.12 -5.24 -26.97
N ARG A 258 -3.03 -5.72 -27.83
CA ARG A 258 -4.14 -4.90 -28.37
C ARG A 258 -5.08 -4.41 -27.28
N VAL A 259 -5.25 -5.20 -26.23
CA VAL A 259 -6.09 -4.87 -25.07
C VAL A 259 -5.59 -3.65 -24.31
N ILE A 260 -4.28 -3.40 -24.32
CA ILE A 260 -3.63 -2.23 -23.69
C ILE A 260 -4.18 -0.94 -24.31
N LEU A 261 -4.41 -0.93 -25.62
CA LEU A 261 -4.95 0.21 -26.36
C LEU A 261 -6.43 0.47 -26.08
N ARG A 262 -7.12 -0.45 -25.39
CA ARG A 262 -8.52 -0.32 -24.98
C ARG A 262 -8.68 0.18 -23.55
N LEU A 263 -7.61 0.17 -22.74
CA LEU A 263 -7.64 0.69 -21.37
C LEU A 263 -7.95 2.20 -21.42
N GLN A 264 -9.02 2.62 -20.73
CA GLN A 264 -9.52 3.99 -20.80
C GLN A 264 -8.44 5.00 -20.41
N ARG A 265 -7.63 4.69 -19.39
CA ARG A 265 -6.54 5.57 -18.98
C ARG A 265 -5.40 5.67 -19.98
N ILE A 266 -5.08 4.60 -20.71
CA ILE A 266 -4.06 4.65 -21.76
C ILE A 266 -4.60 5.43 -22.95
N ARG A 267 -5.88 5.26 -23.29
CA ARG A 267 -6.53 6.09 -24.31
C ARG A 267 -6.48 7.58 -23.94
N GLN A 268 -6.79 7.91 -22.70
CA GLN A 268 -6.73 9.28 -22.20
C GLN A 268 -5.28 9.81 -22.18
N ALA A 269 -4.30 9.01 -21.77
CA ALA A 269 -2.88 9.40 -21.74
C ALA A 269 -2.25 9.54 -23.12
N VAL A 270 -2.58 8.66 -24.08
CA VAL A 270 -2.07 8.73 -25.47
C VAL A 270 -2.60 9.96 -26.20
N ILE A 271 -3.81 10.43 -25.87
CA ILE A 271 -4.37 11.69 -26.38
C ILE A 271 -3.64 12.91 -25.77
N ALA A 272 -3.04 12.77 -24.58
CA ALA A 272 -2.44 13.86 -23.81
C ALA A 272 -0.91 13.99 -23.90
N SER A 273 -0.21 13.15 -24.70
CA SER A 273 1.26 13.02 -24.88
C SER A 273 1.88 11.80 -24.18
N PRO A 274 2.89 11.09 -24.74
CA PRO A 274 3.42 9.81 -24.21
C PRO A 274 4.43 9.91 -23.04
N GLU A 275 5.12 11.03 -22.86
CA GLU A 275 6.13 11.23 -21.79
C GLU A 275 5.62 11.25 -20.33
N PRO A 276 4.38 11.69 -20.00
CA PRO A 276 3.97 11.93 -18.62
C PRO A 276 3.77 10.68 -17.75
N MET A 277 3.50 9.49 -18.32
CA MET A 277 3.08 8.31 -17.52
C MET A 277 4.15 7.80 -16.55
N LEU A 278 5.43 7.76 -16.98
CA LEU A 278 6.54 7.37 -16.10
C LEU A 278 6.79 8.46 -15.04
N PHE A 279 6.69 9.72 -15.44
CA PHE A 279 6.85 10.90 -14.60
C PHE A 279 5.81 10.94 -13.47
N PHE A 280 4.53 10.74 -13.77
CA PHE A 280 3.46 10.74 -12.78
C PHE A 280 3.54 9.59 -11.78
N SER A 281 3.95 8.39 -12.22
CA SER A 281 4.16 7.27 -11.29
C SER A 281 5.30 7.55 -10.30
N LYS A 282 6.36 8.22 -10.77
CA LYS A 282 7.50 8.63 -9.96
C LYS A 282 7.13 9.77 -8.99
N ILE A 283 6.42 10.79 -9.46
CA ILE A 283 5.89 11.88 -8.63
C ILE A 283 4.95 11.34 -7.56
N ARG A 284 4.05 10.43 -7.91
CA ARG A 284 3.13 9.83 -6.94
C ARG A 284 3.89 9.09 -5.83
N MET A 285 4.90 8.30 -6.18
CA MET A 285 5.74 7.62 -5.19
C MET A 285 6.56 8.62 -4.36
N GLU A 286 7.05 9.71 -4.95
CA GLU A 286 7.75 10.79 -4.24
C GLU A 286 6.81 11.54 -3.28
N ILE A 287 5.57 11.84 -3.65
CA ILE A 287 4.55 12.43 -2.77
C ILE A 287 4.19 11.48 -1.62
N GLU A 288 3.94 10.20 -1.92
CA GLU A 288 3.63 9.18 -0.90
C GLU A 288 4.83 9.00 0.06
N MET A 289 6.06 9.05 -0.44
CA MET A 289 7.29 8.98 0.36
C MET A 289 7.52 10.23 1.21
N LEU A 290 7.34 11.43 0.66
CA LEU A 290 7.46 12.68 1.40
C LEU A 290 6.40 12.77 2.51
N GLY A 291 5.18 12.31 2.24
CA GLY A 291 4.14 12.16 3.25
C GLY A 291 4.54 11.18 4.36
N LEU A 292 5.07 10.01 4.01
CA LEU A 292 5.52 9.01 4.99
C LEU A 292 6.77 9.44 5.78
N GLU A 293 7.72 10.12 5.16
CA GLU A 293 8.91 10.66 5.82
C GLU A 293 8.60 11.86 6.72
N ALA A 294 7.69 12.74 6.29
CA ALA A 294 7.15 13.79 7.13
C ALA A 294 6.49 13.14 8.37
N LEU A 295 5.59 12.18 8.17
CA LEU A 295 4.96 11.42 9.27
C LEU A 295 5.98 10.66 10.16
N HIS A 296 7.08 10.17 9.59
CA HIS A 296 8.16 9.49 10.34
C HIS A 296 8.99 10.46 11.20
N ARG A 297 9.35 11.63 10.66
CA ARG A 297 10.04 12.72 11.40
C ARG A 297 9.12 13.31 12.48
N ILE A 298 7.82 13.37 12.21
CA ILE A 298 6.78 13.78 13.16
C ILE A 298 6.63 12.81 14.33
N GLY A 299 6.75 11.50 14.10
CA GLY A 299 6.78 10.50 15.19
C GLY A 299 7.96 10.66 16.17
N GLN A 300 8.90 11.57 15.87
CA GLN A 300 10.04 11.94 16.71
C GLN A 300 9.92 13.35 17.31
N CYS A 301 8.92 14.15 16.94
CA CYS A 301 8.73 15.54 17.38
C CYS A 301 7.45 15.68 18.23
N ASN A 302 7.52 16.43 19.34
CA ASN A 302 6.43 16.59 20.31
C ASN A 302 5.46 17.76 19.99
N ASP A 303 5.58 18.44 18.84
CA ASP A 303 4.86 19.69 18.56
C ASP A 303 3.73 19.58 17.50
N GLU A 304 2.84 20.57 17.58
CA GLU A 304 1.42 20.57 17.22
C GLU A 304 1.06 20.41 15.72
N HIS A 305 -0.19 19.95 15.50
CA HIS A 305 -0.84 19.63 14.22
C HIS A 305 -0.77 20.74 13.14
N ASP A 306 -0.58 22.01 13.52
CA ASP A 306 -0.57 23.14 12.58
C ASP A 306 0.76 23.30 11.84
N VAL A 307 1.89 22.94 12.46
CA VAL A 307 3.20 22.90 11.79
C VAL A 307 3.22 21.78 10.73
N ILE A 308 2.49 20.69 10.99
CA ILE A 308 2.30 19.55 10.08
C ILE A 308 1.55 19.99 8.82
N LEU A 309 0.45 20.73 8.99
CA LEU A 309 -0.34 21.25 7.88
C LEU A 309 0.49 22.21 7.01
N GLN A 310 1.26 23.10 7.64
CA GLN A 310 2.08 24.07 6.93
C GLN A 310 3.18 23.41 6.08
N GLU A 311 3.89 22.41 6.59
CA GLU A 311 4.95 21.74 5.81
C GLU A 311 4.38 20.87 4.68
N ILE A 312 3.26 20.18 4.91
CA ILE A 312 2.55 19.44 3.85
C ILE A 312 2.09 20.40 2.75
N THR A 313 1.45 21.52 3.11
CA THR A 313 0.98 22.52 2.14
C THR A 313 2.15 23.18 1.39
N ARG A 314 3.25 23.52 2.07
CA ARG A 314 4.45 24.09 1.45
C ARG A 314 5.05 23.14 0.40
N ARG A 315 5.13 21.85 0.72
CA ARG A 315 5.64 20.82 -0.21
C ARG A 315 4.67 20.52 -1.35
N GLN A 316 3.36 20.60 -1.10
CA GLN A 316 2.35 20.51 -2.16
C GLN A 316 2.52 21.64 -3.18
N ASP A 317 2.77 22.86 -2.73
CA ASP A 317 3.01 24.01 -3.61
C ASP A 317 4.31 23.82 -4.45
N GLU A 318 5.39 23.31 -3.85
CA GLU A 318 6.64 23.02 -4.57
C GLU A 318 6.46 21.98 -5.68
N ILE A 319 5.79 20.86 -5.38
CA ILE A 319 5.56 19.78 -6.36
C ILE A 319 4.62 20.25 -7.46
N THR A 320 3.58 21.01 -7.12
CA THR A 320 2.66 21.62 -8.10
C THR A 320 3.41 22.53 -9.06
N MET A 321 4.35 23.34 -8.56
CA MET A 321 5.20 24.18 -9.40
C MET A 321 6.19 23.36 -10.26
N GLU A 322 6.82 22.31 -9.73
CA GLU A 322 7.72 21.45 -10.52
C GLU A 322 6.98 20.72 -11.65
N VAL A 323 5.77 20.24 -11.38
CA VAL A 323 4.88 19.61 -12.37
C VAL A 323 4.49 20.63 -13.45
N ALA A 324 4.07 21.84 -13.05
CA ALA A 324 3.69 22.90 -13.98
C ALA A 324 4.85 23.35 -14.88
N GLN A 325 6.05 23.54 -14.31
CA GLN A 325 7.26 23.94 -15.04
C GLN A 325 7.70 22.89 -16.05
N ARG A 326 7.63 21.59 -15.72
CA ARG A 326 8.10 20.52 -16.61
C ARG A 326 7.13 20.17 -17.73
N MET A 327 5.84 20.52 -17.61
CA MET A 327 4.86 20.27 -18.67
C MET A 327 4.77 21.37 -19.73
N ARG A 328 5.51 22.48 -19.61
CA ARG A 328 5.33 23.70 -20.44
C ARG A 328 3.85 24.11 -20.55
N ILE A 329 3.11 24.00 -19.45
CA ILE A 329 1.73 24.45 -19.40
C ILE A 329 1.75 25.90 -18.91
N ASP A 330 2.04 26.82 -19.81
CA ASP A 330 1.80 28.23 -19.56
C ASP A 330 0.28 28.46 -19.59
N GLY A 331 -0.31 28.75 -18.42
CA GLY A 331 -1.64 29.34 -18.32
C GLY A 331 -2.83 28.43 -18.02
N CYS A 332 -2.64 27.15 -17.68
CA CYS A 332 -3.77 26.35 -17.18
C CYS A 332 -4.00 26.66 -15.69
N ALA A 333 -5.24 26.94 -15.31
CA ALA A 333 -5.59 27.24 -13.94
C ALA A 333 -5.25 26.04 -13.04
N VAL A 334 -4.76 26.29 -11.83
CA VAL A 334 -4.35 25.26 -10.85
C VAL A 334 -5.43 24.21 -10.60
N ASN A 335 -6.69 24.53 -10.88
CA ASN A 335 -7.84 23.63 -10.78
C ASN A 335 -7.89 22.53 -11.88
N ASP A 336 -7.19 22.69 -13.00
CA ASP A 336 -7.13 21.69 -14.07
C ASP A 336 -6.10 20.59 -13.78
N LEU A 337 -5.12 20.87 -12.92
CA LEU A 337 -4.16 19.87 -12.46
C LEU A 337 -4.85 18.80 -11.58
N GLU A 338 -5.88 19.17 -10.83
CA GLU A 338 -6.72 18.20 -10.09
C GLU A 338 -7.40 17.23 -11.04
N ASP A 339 -7.97 17.70 -12.15
CA ASP A 339 -8.66 16.84 -13.12
C ASP A 339 -7.66 15.96 -13.89
N ILE A 340 -6.45 16.46 -14.19
CA ILE A 340 -5.38 15.64 -14.80
C ILE A 340 -4.84 14.60 -13.80
N PHE A 341 -4.60 14.96 -12.55
CA PHE A 341 -4.10 14.05 -11.52
C PHE A 341 -5.17 13.00 -11.15
N LEU A 342 -6.44 13.39 -11.04
CA LEU A 342 -7.57 12.49 -10.81
C LEU A 342 -7.84 11.58 -12.02
N ARG A 343 -7.73 12.05 -13.26
CA ARG A 343 -7.90 11.20 -14.47
C ARG A 343 -6.76 10.19 -14.67
N ILE A 344 -5.57 10.45 -14.12
CA ILE A 344 -4.40 9.56 -14.23
C ILE A 344 -4.32 8.58 -13.04
N VAL A 345 -4.75 9.01 -11.85
CA VAL A 345 -4.70 8.22 -10.60
C VAL A 345 -6.00 7.45 -10.34
N MET A 346 -7.16 7.97 -10.75
CA MET A 346 -8.39 7.19 -10.77
C MET A 346 -8.45 6.28 -11.96
#